data_AF-A0A4Y7PW37-F1
#
_entry.id   AF-A0A4Y7PW37-F1
#
_cell.length_a   1.000
_cell.length_b   1.000
_cell.length_c   1.000
_cell.angle_alpha   90.00
_cell.angle_beta   90.00
_cell.angle_gamma   90.00
#
_symmetry.space_group_name_H-M   'P 1'
#
loop_
_entity.id
_entity.type
_entity.pdbx_description
1 polymer ?
#
loop_
_entity_poly.entity_id
_entity_poly.type
_entity_poly.pdbx_seq_one_letter_code
_entity_poly.pdbx_strand_id
1 'polypeptide(L)'
;MEEYPTDRDPNRSVIGLIYFTPSSQDAISPGEVNLGIVLDRDNQRQGFGKQAVLLALSYIFDELQFHRVQVIVMESESRENALKMFTRLGFAHEGTRRRAVIDPLTGVWKDSTHMAMLDTDWALRTTLSLRTAPKTLWDEMFLRHQREREELLRWDDRRMKRSSSMETIR
;
A
#
# COMPACT_ATOMS: atom_id res chain seq x y z
N MET A 1 -9.08 -0.81 -33.69
CA MET A 1 -10.26 -0.52 -32.84
C MET A 1 -10.54 -1.82 -32.13
N GLU A 2 -9.96 -1.98 -30.95
CA GLU A 2 -9.97 -3.24 -30.21
C GLU A 2 -11.33 -3.35 -29.52
N GLU A 3 -12.16 -4.29 -29.98
CA GLU A 3 -13.48 -4.55 -29.42
C GLU A 3 -13.30 -5.09 -27.99
N TYR A 4 -13.58 -4.24 -27.01
CA TYR A 4 -13.73 -4.69 -25.63
C TYR A 4 -14.87 -5.70 -25.59
N PRO A 5 -14.66 -6.92 -25.07
CA PRO A 5 -15.73 -7.90 -24.96
C PRO A 5 -16.83 -7.30 -24.08
N THR A 6 -17.97 -6.96 -24.67
CA THR A 6 -19.20 -6.66 -23.93
C THR A 6 -19.80 -7.99 -23.47
N ASP A 7 -19.08 -8.69 -22.59
CA ASP A 7 -19.59 -9.84 -21.86
C ASP A 7 -20.54 -9.33 -20.77
N ARG A 8 -21.73 -8.88 -21.19
CA ARG A 8 -22.86 -8.60 -20.30
C ARG A 8 -23.63 -9.90 -20.09
N ASP A 9 -23.00 -10.83 -19.36
CA ASP A 9 -23.74 -11.90 -18.70
C ASP A 9 -24.84 -11.25 -17.86
N PRO A 10 -26.14 -11.50 -18.14
CA PRO A 10 -27.26 -10.88 -17.44
C PRO A 10 -27.31 -11.27 -15.94
N ASN A 11 -26.51 -12.25 -15.50
CA ASN A 11 -26.35 -12.60 -14.09
C ASN A 11 -25.19 -11.88 -13.38
N ARG A 12 -24.39 -11.05 -14.08
CA ARG A 12 -23.31 -10.27 -13.46
C ARG A 12 -23.86 -8.97 -12.89
N SER A 13 -23.95 -8.90 -11.56
CA SER A 13 -24.23 -7.66 -10.84
C SER A 13 -22.94 -6.90 -10.56
N VAL A 14 -22.94 -5.58 -10.79
CA VAL A 14 -21.83 -4.70 -10.43
C VAL A 14 -21.88 -4.40 -8.93
N ILE A 15 -20.90 -4.89 -8.19
CA ILE A 15 -20.84 -4.78 -6.72
C ILE A 15 -19.88 -3.70 -6.21
N GLY A 16 -19.23 -2.96 -7.10
CA GLY A 16 -18.30 -1.89 -6.73
C GLY A 16 -17.46 -1.37 -7.90
N LEU A 17 -16.51 -0.50 -7.57
CA LEU A 17 -15.58 0.15 -8.48
C LEU A 17 -14.16 0.11 -7.90
N ILE A 18 -13.20 -0.29 -8.72
CA ILE A 18 -11.77 -0.09 -8.47
C ILE A 18 -11.21 0.78 -9.59
N TYR A 19 -10.38 1.74 -9.24
CA TYR A 19 -9.77 2.66 -10.19
C TYR A 19 -8.37 3.04 -9.72
N PHE A 20 -7.51 3.41 -10.66
CA PHE A 20 -6.24 4.03 -10.33
C PHE A 20 -5.95 5.23 -11.22
N THR A 21 -5.23 6.21 -10.69
CA THR A 21 -4.84 7.42 -11.42
C THR A 21 -3.36 7.74 -11.18
N PRO A 22 -2.60 8.14 -12.20
CA PRO A 22 -1.24 8.65 -12.01
C PRO A 22 -1.23 9.80 -10.99
N SER A 23 -0.27 9.82 -10.07
CA SER A 23 -0.17 10.87 -9.06
C SER A 23 0.51 12.15 -9.55
N SER A 24 1.27 12.06 -10.64
CA SER A 24 1.86 13.19 -11.35
C SER A 24 1.56 13.09 -12.85
N GLN A 25 1.54 14.24 -13.53
CA GLN A 25 1.36 14.33 -14.98
C GLN A 25 2.69 14.20 -15.74
N ASP A 26 3.81 14.02 -15.03
CA ASP A 26 5.15 14.10 -15.61
C ASP A 26 5.57 12.78 -16.27
N ALA A 27 5.87 12.85 -17.56
CA ALA A 27 6.07 11.73 -18.47
C ALA A 27 7.41 10.96 -18.33
N ILE A 28 8.19 11.20 -17.28
CA ILE A 28 9.61 10.77 -17.24
C ILE A 28 9.83 9.40 -16.57
N SER A 29 8.82 8.79 -15.94
CA SER A 29 8.82 7.36 -15.57
C SER A 29 7.43 6.99 -15.02
N PRO A 30 7.04 5.69 -15.02
CA PRO A 30 5.82 5.27 -14.33
C PRO A 30 6.05 5.36 -12.81
N GLY A 31 5.96 6.58 -12.28
CA GLY A 31 6.45 6.93 -10.96
C GLY A 31 5.55 6.38 -9.85
N GLU A 32 4.26 6.77 -9.88
CA GLU A 32 3.31 6.42 -8.83
C GLU A 32 1.87 6.52 -9.33
N VAL A 33 1.02 5.60 -8.88
CA VAL A 33 -0.44 5.70 -9.02
C VAL A 33 -1.16 5.68 -7.69
N ASN A 34 -2.28 6.41 -7.64
CA ASN A 34 -3.27 6.33 -6.56
C ASN A 34 -4.27 5.24 -6.89
N LEU A 35 -4.41 4.24 -6.02
CA LEU A 35 -5.44 3.20 -6.15
C LEU A 35 -6.61 3.49 -5.20
N GLY A 36 -7.83 3.45 -5.74
CA GLY A 36 -9.08 3.61 -5.00
C GLY A 36 -10.01 2.43 -5.22
N ILE A 37 -10.72 2.02 -4.16
CA ILE A 37 -11.74 0.97 -4.23
C ILE A 37 -12.96 1.36 -3.39
N VAL A 38 -14.14 1.13 -3.96
CA VAL A 38 -15.44 1.26 -3.29
C VAL A 38 -16.26 0.01 -3.60
N LEU A 39 -16.83 -0.60 -2.57
CA LEU A 39 -17.74 -1.74 -2.70
C LEU A 39 -19.08 -1.40 -2.08
N ASP A 40 -20.14 -1.95 -2.65
CA ASP A 40 -21.45 -1.99 -2.03
C ASP A 40 -21.33 -2.57 -0.60
N ARG A 41 -22.04 -1.97 0.35
CA ARG A 41 -22.06 -2.35 1.76
C ARG A 41 -22.35 -3.84 1.95
N ASP A 42 -23.26 -4.40 1.16
CA ASP A 42 -23.67 -5.82 1.29
C ASP A 42 -22.59 -6.78 0.79
N ASN A 43 -21.69 -6.29 -0.07
CA ASN A 43 -20.60 -7.06 -0.66
C ASN A 43 -19.25 -6.83 0.04
N GLN A 44 -19.22 -6.03 1.12
CA GLN A 44 -18.03 -5.86 1.93
C GLN A 44 -17.76 -7.08 2.82
N ARG A 45 -16.51 -7.26 3.25
CA ARG A 45 -16.07 -8.34 4.16
C ARG A 45 -16.21 -9.78 3.62
N GLN A 46 -16.52 -9.95 2.34
CA GLN A 46 -16.60 -11.26 1.66
C GLN A 46 -15.32 -11.62 0.88
N GLY A 47 -14.29 -10.76 0.92
CA GLY A 47 -13.02 -10.98 0.22
C GLY A 47 -12.93 -10.33 -1.17
N PHE A 48 -14.03 -9.84 -1.73
CA PHE A 48 -14.05 -9.18 -3.04
C PHE A 48 -13.07 -8.00 -3.15
N GLY A 49 -12.96 -7.18 -2.10
CA GLY A 49 -12.03 -6.04 -2.11
C GLY A 49 -10.57 -6.48 -2.23
N LYS A 50 -10.21 -7.56 -1.54
CA LYS A 50 -8.86 -8.14 -1.63
C LYS A 50 -8.59 -8.67 -3.04
N GLN A 51 -9.55 -9.39 -3.63
CA GLN A 51 -9.43 -9.95 -4.98
C GLN A 51 -9.30 -8.84 -6.03
N ALA A 52 -10.15 -7.81 -5.96
CA ALA A 52 -10.11 -6.67 -6.86
C ALA A 52 -8.76 -5.92 -6.77
N VAL A 53 -8.28 -5.65 -5.55
CA VAL A 53 -6.98 -5.00 -5.36
C VAL A 53 -5.84 -5.86 -5.92
N LEU A 54 -5.82 -7.18 -5.67
CA LEU A 54 -4.78 -8.06 -6.22
C LEU A 54 -4.77 -8.06 -7.75
N LEU A 55 -5.94 -8.06 -8.38
CA LEU A 55 -6.07 -8.00 -9.83
C LEU A 55 -5.52 -6.66 -10.36
N ALA A 56 -5.90 -5.55 -9.74
CA ALA A 56 -5.40 -4.23 -10.10
C ALA A 56 -3.88 -4.11 -9.91
N LEU A 57 -3.34 -4.63 -8.80
CA LEU A 57 -1.90 -4.61 -8.54
C LEU A 57 -1.12 -5.41 -9.59
N SER A 58 -1.62 -6.59 -9.99
CA SER A 58 -0.99 -7.36 -11.05
C SER A 58 -0.96 -6.59 -12.35
N TYR A 59 -2.06 -5.95 -12.74
CA TYR A 59 -2.08 -5.09 -13.92
C TYR A 59 -1.10 -3.90 -13.79
N ILE A 60 -1.12 -3.18 -12.68
CA ILE A 60 -0.31 -1.98 -12.48
C ILE A 60 1.20 -2.29 -12.43
N PHE A 61 1.60 -3.34 -11.74
CA PHE A 61 3.02 -3.70 -11.58
C PHE A 61 3.54 -4.59 -12.71
N ASP A 62 2.79 -5.63 -13.07
CA ASP A 62 3.27 -6.63 -14.03
C ASP A 62 3.11 -6.14 -15.48
N GLU A 63 2.03 -5.44 -15.81
CA GLU A 63 1.76 -4.97 -17.18
C GLU A 63 2.17 -3.50 -17.40
N LEU A 64 1.81 -2.59 -16.49
CA LEU A 64 2.10 -1.15 -16.63
C LEU A 64 3.46 -0.74 -16.05
N GLN A 65 4.12 -1.62 -15.30
CA GLN A 65 5.46 -1.42 -14.72
C GLN A 65 5.60 -0.14 -13.87
N PHE A 66 4.56 0.27 -13.14
CA PHE A 66 4.68 1.36 -12.19
C PHE A 66 5.58 0.98 -11.02
N HIS A 67 6.44 1.91 -10.60
CA HIS A 67 7.32 1.71 -9.47
C HIS A 67 6.54 1.63 -8.15
N ARG A 68 5.39 2.31 -8.07
CA ARG A 68 4.70 2.54 -6.80
C ARG A 68 3.19 2.64 -6.94
N VAL A 69 2.50 2.00 -5.99
CA VAL A 69 1.04 2.12 -5.79
C VAL A 69 0.78 2.67 -4.40
N GLN A 70 0.08 3.80 -4.31
CA GLN A 70 -0.36 4.37 -3.05
C GLN A 70 -1.88 4.29 -2.86
N VAL A 71 -2.30 4.22 -1.61
CA VAL A 71 -3.70 4.24 -1.18
C VAL A 71 -3.87 5.23 -0.04
N ILE A 72 -4.97 5.99 -0.11
CA ILE A 72 -5.34 6.96 0.92
C ILE A 72 -6.62 6.46 1.60
N VAL A 73 -6.50 6.06 2.86
CA VAL A 73 -7.63 5.60 3.67
C VAL A 73 -8.14 6.76 4.53
N MET A 74 -9.31 7.29 4.17
CA MET A 74 -9.98 8.33 4.93
C MET A 74 -10.61 7.77 6.21
N GLU A 75 -10.78 8.63 7.21
CA GLU A 75 -11.52 8.31 8.43
C GLU A 75 -12.99 7.97 8.15
N SER A 76 -13.37 6.73 8.48
CA SER A 76 -14.72 6.20 8.27
C SER A 76 -14.96 4.98 9.16
N GLU A 77 -16.21 4.49 9.21
CA GLU A 77 -16.57 3.25 9.90
C GLU A 77 -15.84 2.01 9.33
N SER A 78 -15.46 2.04 8.05
CA SER A 78 -14.77 0.94 7.38
C SER A 78 -13.24 1.09 7.35
N ARG A 79 -12.69 2.18 7.90
CA ARG A 79 -11.24 2.48 7.90
C ARG A 79 -10.40 1.32 8.39
N GLU A 80 -10.74 0.75 9.55
CA GLU A 80 -9.96 -0.33 10.15
C GLU A 80 -9.91 -1.59 9.26
N ASN A 81 -11.01 -1.88 8.57
CA ASN A 81 -11.08 -3.01 7.64
C ASN A 81 -10.22 -2.77 6.39
N ALA A 82 -10.23 -1.54 5.86
CA ALA A 82 -9.38 -1.14 4.75
C ALA A 82 -7.90 -1.22 5.13
N LEU A 83 -7.51 -0.64 6.28
CA LEU A 83 -6.12 -0.69 6.78
C LEU A 83 -5.64 -2.14 6.96
N LYS A 84 -6.45 -3.01 7.58
CA LYS A 84 -6.14 -4.44 7.71
C LYS A 84 -5.99 -5.14 6.36
N MET A 85 -6.85 -4.84 5.40
CA MET A 85 -6.78 -5.42 4.05
C MET A 85 -5.48 -5.02 3.36
N PHE A 86 -5.17 -3.72 3.32
CA PHE A 86 -3.95 -3.22 2.67
C PHE A 86 -2.68 -3.70 3.37
N THR A 87 -2.66 -3.72 4.71
CA THR A 87 -1.53 -4.27 5.46
C THR A 87 -1.28 -5.74 5.10
N ARG A 88 -2.33 -6.56 5.05
CA ARG A 88 -2.23 -7.99 4.67
C ARG A 88 -1.82 -8.22 3.23
N LEU A 89 -2.06 -7.23 2.37
CA LEU A 89 -1.60 -7.26 0.98
C LEU A 89 -0.13 -6.86 0.84
N GLY A 90 0.48 -6.30 1.90
CA GLY A 90 1.88 -5.89 1.91
C GLY A 90 2.08 -4.39 1.74
N PHE A 91 1.04 -3.57 1.82
CA PHE A 91 1.22 -2.12 1.86
C PHE A 91 1.82 -1.70 3.21
N ALA A 92 2.83 -0.85 3.15
CA ALA A 92 3.47 -0.24 4.31
C ALA A 92 2.76 1.06 4.71
N HIS A 93 2.70 1.35 6.02
CA HIS A 93 2.28 2.65 6.52
C HIS A 93 3.34 3.72 6.25
N GLU A 94 2.92 4.90 5.77
CA GLU A 94 3.84 6.01 5.53
C GLU A 94 3.49 7.27 6.33
N GLY A 95 2.25 7.38 6.80
CA GLY A 95 1.85 8.51 7.64
C GLY A 95 0.35 8.68 7.78
N THR A 96 -0.02 9.57 8.70
CA THR A 96 -1.40 10.04 8.84
C THR A 96 -1.38 11.55 8.80
N ARG A 97 -2.08 12.14 7.81
CA ARG A 97 -2.31 13.57 7.76
C ARG A 97 -3.55 13.90 8.61
N ARG A 98 -3.33 14.65 9.68
CA ARG A 98 -4.39 15.07 10.61
C ARG A 98 -5.31 16.09 9.93
N ARG A 99 -6.63 15.89 10.00
CA ARG A 99 -7.65 16.83 9.49
C ARG A 99 -7.36 17.30 8.05
N ALA A 100 -7.00 16.38 7.18
CA ALA A 100 -6.53 16.69 5.83
C ALA A 100 -7.64 16.73 4.78
N VAL A 101 -8.79 16.12 5.07
CA VAL A 101 -9.92 16.02 4.13
C VAL A 101 -11.19 16.47 4.85
N ILE A 102 -12.02 17.26 4.17
CA ILE A 102 -13.35 17.61 4.66
C ILE A 102 -14.37 16.62 4.10
N ASP A 103 -15.21 16.07 4.97
CA ASP A 103 -16.37 15.30 4.54
C ASP A 103 -17.42 16.26 3.96
N PRO A 104 -17.76 16.16 2.66
CA PRO A 104 -18.68 17.10 2.03
C PRO A 104 -20.12 16.99 2.55
N LEU A 105 -20.50 15.85 3.15
CA LEU A 105 -21.85 15.62 3.68
C LEU A 105 -22.00 16.16 5.10
N THR A 106 -20.95 16.04 5.92
CA THR A 106 -21.00 16.41 7.34
C THR A 106 -20.26 17.71 7.66
N GLY A 107 -19.40 18.20 6.76
CA GLY A 107 -18.53 19.36 6.98
C GLY A 107 -17.38 19.11 7.97
N VAL A 108 -17.23 17.89 8.48
CA VAL A 108 -16.23 17.55 9.49
C VAL A 108 -14.88 17.25 8.84
N TRP A 109 -13.82 17.83 9.39
CA TRP A 109 -12.45 17.51 9.01
C TRP A 109 -12.02 16.16 9.55
N LYS A 110 -11.49 15.32 8.66
CA LYS A 110 -11.12 13.93 8.90
C LYS A 110 -9.65 13.67 8.63
N ASP A 111 -9.10 12.72 9.36
CA ASP A 111 -7.74 12.24 9.13
C ASP A 111 -7.66 11.41 7.84
N SER A 112 -6.50 11.41 7.20
CA SER A 112 -6.20 10.51 6.07
C SER A 112 -4.92 9.73 6.35
N THR A 113 -4.99 8.40 6.25
CA THR A 113 -3.84 7.51 6.39
C THR A 113 -3.32 7.14 5.02
N HIS A 114 -2.02 7.32 4.80
CA HIS A 114 -1.32 7.07 3.55
C HIS A 114 -0.54 5.76 3.70
N MET A 115 -0.73 4.87 2.72
CA MET A 115 -0.01 3.60 2.63
C MET A 115 0.46 3.39 1.21
N ALA A 116 1.54 2.64 1.02
CA ALA A 116 2.06 2.35 -0.31
C ALA A 116 2.73 0.98 -0.41
N MET A 117 2.86 0.52 -1.65
CA MET A 117 3.60 -0.67 -2.04
C MET A 117 4.54 -0.32 -3.19
N LEU A 118 5.78 -0.81 -3.12
CA LEU A 118 6.75 -0.68 -4.20
C LEU A 118 6.72 -1.92 -5.12
N ASP A 119 7.20 -1.74 -6.34
CA ASP A 119 7.42 -2.82 -7.31
C ASP A 119 8.34 -3.94 -6.76
N THR A 120 9.33 -3.58 -5.95
CA THR A 120 10.22 -4.51 -5.25
C THR A 120 9.48 -5.35 -4.21
N ASP A 121 8.58 -4.73 -3.43
CA ASP A 121 7.73 -5.44 -2.47
C ASP A 121 6.81 -6.43 -3.21
N TRP A 122 6.23 -5.97 -4.32
CA TRP A 122 5.40 -6.80 -5.18
C TRP A 122 6.19 -7.98 -5.75
N ALA A 123 7.37 -7.76 -6.31
CA ALA A 123 8.21 -8.83 -6.88
C ALA A 123 8.63 -9.87 -5.82
N LEU A 124 8.91 -9.43 -4.58
CA LEU A 124 9.34 -10.30 -3.49
C LEU A 124 8.20 -11.09 -2.82
N ARG A 125 6.93 -10.80 -3.13
CA ARG A 125 5.75 -11.45 -2.52
C ARG A 125 5.73 -12.98 -2.63
N THR A 126 6.35 -13.53 -3.68
CA THR A 126 6.38 -14.97 -3.95
C THR A 126 7.45 -15.66 -3.10
N THR A 127 8.59 -14.99 -2.90
CA THR A 127 9.73 -15.49 -2.13
C THR A 127 9.52 -15.31 -0.63
N LEU A 128 8.90 -14.19 -0.25
CA LEU A 128 8.46 -13.89 1.11
C LEU A 128 7.01 -14.32 1.24
N SER A 129 6.77 -15.61 1.46
CA SER A 129 5.42 -16.17 1.64
C SER A 129 4.50 -15.20 2.40
N LEU A 130 3.45 -14.70 1.73
CA LEU A 130 2.40 -13.81 2.29
C LEU A 130 1.77 -14.34 3.59
N ARG A 131 2.01 -15.61 3.97
CA ARG A 131 1.60 -16.19 5.25
C ARG A 131 2.20 -15.49 6.48
N THR A 132 3.33 -14.78 6.32
CA THR A 132 3.99 -14.05 7.41
C THR A 132 3.68 -12.55 7.39
N ALA A 133 2.78 -12.10 6.50
CA ALA A 133 2.38 -10.69 6.44
C ALA A 133 1.76 -10.26 7.79
N PRO A 134 2.10 -9.07 8.31
CA PRO A 134 1.55 -8.57 9.56
C PRO A 134 0.01 -8.55 9.53
N LYS A 135 -0.62 -8.96 10.63
CA LYS A 135 -2.09 -9.10 10.67
C LYS A 135 -2.80 -7.76 10.84
N THR A 136 -2.10 -6.80 11.44
CA THR A 136 -2.59 -5.46 11.75
C THR A 136 -1.54 -4.42 11.37
N LEU A 137 -1.99 -3.16 11.20
CA LEU A 137 -1.11 -2.03 10.94
C LEU A 137 -0.05 -1.86 12.03
N TRP A 138 -0.42 -2.08 13.29
CA TRP A 138 0.49 -1.98 14.42
C TRP A 138 1.59 -3.04 14.41
N ASP A 139 1.24 -4.28 14.03
CA ASP A 139 2.23 -5.34 13.87
C ASP A 139 3.26 -4.96 12.79
N GLU A 140 2.80 -4.39 11.68
CA GLU A 140 3.66 -3.92 10.59
C GLU A 140 4.59 -2.81 11.06
N MET A 141 4.04 -1.76 11.67
CA MET A 141 4.81 -0.63 12.18
C MET A 141 5.85 -1.05 13.22
N PHE A 142 5.48 -1.96 14.13
CA PHE A 142 6.40 -2.44 15.17
C PHE A 142 7.54 -3.25 14.57
N LEU A 143 7.23 -4.18 13.65
CA LEU A 143 8.24 -4.99 12.96
C LEU A 143 9.18 -4.12 12.12
N ARG A 144 8.65 -3.09 11.45
CA ARG A 144 9.44 -2.12 10.71
C ARG A 144 10.38 -1.34 11.63
N HIS A 145 9.85 -0.81 12.74
CA HIS A 145 10.64 -0.05 13.71
C HIS A 145 11.76 -0.91 14.34
N GLN A 146 11.49 -2.19 14.61
CA GLN A 146 12.51 -3.13 15.08
C GLN A 146 13.62 -3.32 14.04
N ARG A 147 13.29 -3.53 12.76
CA ARG A 147 14.29 -3.63 11.69
C ARG A 147 15.14 -2.37 11.56
N GLU A 148 14.51 -1.19 11.54
CA GLU A 148 15.20 0.10 11.46
C GLU A 148 16.17 0.30 12.65
N ARG A 149 15.76 -0.09 13.86
CA ARG A 149 16.63 -0.06 15.04
C ARG A 149 17.82 -1.01 14.93
N GLU A 150 17.61 -2.24 14.48
CA GLU A 150 18.69 -3.20 14.27
C GLU A 150 19.69 -2.73 13.21
N GLU A 151 19.20 -2.11 12.13
CA GLU A 151 20.06 -1.52 11.10
C GLU A 151 20.91 -0.38 11.66
N LEU A 152 20.31 0.53 12.42
CA LEU A 152 21.04 1.61 13.09
C LEU A 152 22.13 1.08 14.02
N LEU A 153 21.84 0.04 14.82
CA LEU A 153 22.84 -0.61 15.68
C LEU A 153 23.99 -1.22 14.88
N ARG A 154 23.70 -1.90 13.76
CA ARG A 154 24.73 -2.45 12.86
C ARG A 154 25.60 -1.34 12.25
N TRP A 155 25.02 -0.18 11.98
CA TRP A 155 25.75 0.98 11.47
C TRP A 155 26.70 1.55 12.53
N ASP A 156 26.25 1.69 13.78
CA ASP A 156 27.08 2.15 14.89
C ASP A 156 28.26 1.21 15.15
N ASP A 157 28.02 -0.10 15.16
CA ASP A 157 29.09 -1.12 15.28
C ASP A 157 30.15 -0.99 14.18
N ARG A 158 29.72 -0.78 12.93
CA ARG A 158 30.65 -0.58 11.79
C ARG A 158 31.44 0.72 11.94
N ARG A 159 30.83 1.78 12.46
CA ARG A 159 31.50 3.06 12.70
C ARG A 159 32.52 2.97 13.83
N MET A 160 32.18 2.31 14.94
CA MET A 160 33.08 2.07 16.06
C MET A 160 34.32 1.26 15.65
N LYS A 161 34.14 0.17 14.88
CA LYS A 161 35.26 -0.63 14.35
C LYS A 161 36.22 0.15 13.43
N ARG A 162 35.69 1.13 12.67
CA ARG A 162 36.50 2.01 11.83
C ARG A 162 37.31 3.03 12.64
N SER A 163 36.73 3.55 13.73
CA SER A 163 37.41 4.53 14.60
C SER A 163 38.54 3.90 15.40
N SER A 164 38.35 2.70 15.96
CA SER A 164 39.40 2.01 16.73
C SER A 164 40.60 1.59 15.87
N SER A 165 40.37 1.32 14.58
CA SER A 165 41.44 0.97 13.62
C SER A 165 42.32 2.16 13.21
N MET A 166 41.89 3.40 13.49
CA MET A 166 42.66 4.62 13.22
C MET A 166 43.55 5.07 14.39
N GLU A 167 43.33 4.53 15.60
CA GLU A 167 44.08 4.94 16.80
C GLU A 167 45.42 4.19 17.00
N THR A 168 45.76 3.20 16.17
CA THR A 168 46.96 2.35 16.36
C THR A 168 48.23 2.84 15.65
N ILE A 169 48.38 4.14 15.38
CA ILE A 169 49.63 4.69 14.85
C ILE A 169 50.16 5.76 15.81
N ARG A 170 50.97 5.34 16.79
CA ARG A 170 52.02 6.17 17.39
C ARG A 170 53.09 5.33 18.08
#